data_AF-A0A4Q3KGM6-F1
#
_entry.id   AF-A0A4Q3KGM6-F1
#
_cell.length_a   1.000
_cell.length_b   1.000
_cell.length_c   1.000
_cell.angle_alpha   90.00
_cell.angle_beta   90.00
_cell.angle_gamma   90.00
#
_symmetry.space_group_name_H-M   'P 1'
#
loop_
_entity.id
_entity.type
_entity.pdbx_description
1 polymer ?
#
loop_
_entity_poly.entity_id
_entity_poly.type
_entity_poly.pdbx_seq_one_letter_code
_entity_poly.pdbx_strand_id
1 'polypeptide(L)'
;MALDRTRAYALKPCYSQAALQLVHLRPADPLPELSPTAERPWVAQAWLEGRRFCSYGIYVDGQPRAHTAYPVNYTLDGHSCVFYAETPHHGVAAWAHTLAASLRLTGQMACDFIEAPDGRIYAIECNPRATAGAYLVAQTDALAKVIAGKPGTAVVASPPVPRQIGAGMALYAWRRCQRARHNRLAFLRALLTTRDVVFDWADPVPFLTQPLALLSLWRVARRRRLGLPGAFLYD
;
A
#
# COMPACT_ATOMS: atom_id res chain seq x y z
N MET A 1 17.31 0.27 26.80
CA MET A 1 17.73 1.41 25.96
C MET A 1 16.59 2.41 25.94
N ALA A 2 16.81 3.64 26.41
CA ALA A 2 15.75 4.67 26.43
C ALA A 2 15.61 5.33 25.05
N LEU A 3 14.39 5.74 24.67
CA LEU A 3 14.14 6.47 23.42
C LEU A 3 14.69 7.90 23.52
N ASP A 4 15.35 8.39 22.46
CA ASP A 4 15.81 9.77 22.37
C ASP A 4 14.62 10.72 22.23
N ARG A 5 14.28 11.41 23.32
CA ARG A 5 13.11 12.28 23.41
C ARG A 5 13.20 13.56 22.57
N THR A 6 14.28 13.79 21.84
CA THR A 6 14.40 14.90 20.88
C THR A 6 13.83 14.56 19.50
N ARG A 7 13.48 13.30 19.24
CA ARG A 7 12.99 12.82 17.94
C ARG A 7 11.57 12.24 18.03
N ALA A 8 10.88 12.24 16.90
CA ALA A 8 9.61 11.54 16.75
C ALA A 8 9.84 10.07 16.37
N TYR A 9 8.93 9.19 16.79
CA TYR A 9 8.98 7.75 16.54
C TYR A 9 7.65 7.19 16.03
N ALA A 10 7.76 6.20 15.15
CA ALA A 10 6.72 5.22 14.88
C ALA A 10 6.91 4.03 15.85
N LEU A 11 5.97 3.87 16.79
CA LEU A 11 5.91 2.70 17.66
C LEU A 11 4.84 1.75 17.13
N LYS A 12 5.20 0.50 16.84
CA LYS A 12 4.25 -0.51 16.37
C LYS A 12 4.64 -1.90 16.88
N PRO A 13 3.67 -2.81 17.08
CA PRO A 13 3.99 -4.22 17.24
C PRO A 13 4.68 -4.75 15.98
N CYS A 14 5.65 -5.65 16.14
CA CYS A 14 6.35 -6.26 15.02
C CYS A 14 5.39 -7.03 14.10
N TYR A 15 4.33 -7.62 14.68
CA TYR A 15 3.28 -8.32 13.95
C TYR A 15 1.97 -7.55 14.08
N SER A 16 1.69 -6.70 13.09
CA SER A 16 0.44 -5.93 13.00
C SER A 16 0.07 -5.70 11.54
N GLN A 17 -1.17 -5.28 11.29
CA GLN A 17 -1.69 -5.01 9.95
C GLN A 17 -2.42 -3.66 9.91
N ALA A 18 -2.47 -3.07 8.71
CA ALA A 18 -3.26 -1.87 8.39
C ALA A 18 -3.04 -0.67 9.33
N ALA A 19 -1.83 -0.52 9.86
CA ALA A 19 -1.44 0.55 10.79
C ALA A 19 -2.33 0.68 12.06
N LEU A 20 -3.13 -0.33 12.42
CA LEU A 20 -4.13 -0.24 13.49
C LEU A 20 -3.55 0.10 14.87
N GLN A 21 -2.28 -0.20 15.09
CA GLN A 21 -1.58 -0.03 16.37
C GLN A 21 -0.32 0.82 16.23
N LEU A 22 -0.23 1.58 15.14
CA LEU A 22 0.84 2.54 14.94
C LEU A 22 0.61 3.76 15.84
N VAL A 23 1.54 4.02 16.74
CA VAL A 23 1.59 5.23 17.55
C VAL A 23 2.67 6.14 16.99
N HIS A 24 2.29 7.35 16.59
CA HIS A 24 3.24 8.43 16.33
C HIS A 24 3.53 9.12 17.66
N LEU A 25 4.70 8.84 18.24
CA LEU A 25 5.19 9.46 19.46
C LEU A 25 6.06 10.67 19.11
N ARG A 26 5.62 11.90 19.43
CA ARG A 26 6.41 13.12 19.24
C ARG A 26 7.24 13.44 20.50
N PRO A 27 8.29 14.27 20.38
CA PRO A 27 9.15 14.70 21.49
C PRO A 27 8.42 15.15 22.76
N ALA A 28 7.34 15.91 22.60
CA ALA A 28 6.55 16.47 23.71
C ALA A 28 5.39 15.56 24.18
N ASP A 29 5.09 14.48 23.46
CA ASP A 29 3.95 13.63 23.80
C ASP A 29 4.28 12.78 25.04
N PRO A 30 3.32 12.53 25.96
CA PRO A 30 3.55 11.57 27.03
C PRO A 30 3.90 10.19 26.46
N LEU A 31 4.72 9.41 27.18
CA LEU A 31 5.00 8.04 26.77
C LEU A 31 3.68 7.26 26.77
N PRO A 32 3.33 6.58 25.67
CA PRO A 32 2.12 5.77 25.63
C PRO A 32 2.27 4.59 26.59
N GLU A 33 1.17 4.22 27.22
CA GLU A 33 1.11 2.99 28.00
C GLU A 33 1.09 1.80 27.04
N LEU A 34 2.28 1.22 26.85
CA LEU A 34 2.48 0.04 26.01
C LEU A 34 2.83 -1.14 26.91
N SER A 35 2.34 -2.32 26.55
CA SER A 35 2.69 -3.58 27.22
C SER A 35 3.37 -4.53 26.23
N PRO A 36 4.64 -4.28 25.83
CA PRO A 36 5.39 -5.23 25.01
C PRO A 36 5.61 -6.52 25.80
N THR A 37 5.37 -7.67 25.16
CA THR A 37 5.72 -8.99 25.70
C THR A 37 6.65 -9.71 24.72
N ALA A 38 7.20 -10.86 25.12
CA ALA A 38 8.02 -11.67 24.23
C ALA A 38 7.21 -12.18 23.02
N GLU A 39 5.93 -12.49 23.22
CA GLU A 39 5.00 -12.99 22.20
C GLU A 39 4.48 -11.85 21.31
N ARG A 40 4.48 -10.62 21.83
CA ARG A 40 4.04 -9.43 21.11
C ARG A 40 5.11 -8.34 21.23
N PRO A 41 6.27 -8.53 20.55
CA PRO A 41 7.33 -7.55 20.59
C PRO A 41 6.92 -6.28 19.85
N TRP A 42 7.50 -5.17 20.28
CA TRP A 42 7.31 -3.85 19.66
C TRP A 42 8.62 -3.37 19.07
N VAL A 43 8.50 -2.57 18.01
CA VAL A 43 9.61 -1.85 17.40
C VAL A 43 9.36 -0.36 17.51
N ALA A 44 10.42 0.38 17.83
CA ALA A 44 10.46 1.83 17.74
C ALA A 44 11.37 2.21 16.56
N GLN A 45 10.79 2.87 15.57
CA GLN A 45 11.51 3.36 14.38
C GLN A 45 11.45 4.88 14.37
N ALA A 46 12.50 5.55 13.91
CA ALA A 46 12.44 7.00 13.72
C ALA A 46 11.26 7.35 12.80
N TRP A 47 10.49 8.36 13.17
CA TRP A 47 9.42 8.86 12.32
C TRP A 47 10.04 9.60 11.14
N LEU A 48 9.77 9.13 9.92
CA LEU A 48 10.30 9.72 8.69
C LEU A 48 9.22 10.57 8.02
N GLU A 49 9.62 11.74 7.55
CA GLU A 49 8.80 12.60 6.70
C GLU A 49 9.30 12.53 5.26
N GLY A 50 8.40 12.67 4.29
CA GLY A 50 8.76 12.64 2.89
C GLY A 50 7.65 12.16 1.96
N ARG A 51 8.02 11.96 0.69
CA ARG A 51 7.14 11.38 -0.31
C ARG A 51 7.02 9.88 -0.05
N ARG A 52 5.81 9.35 -0.17
CA ARG A 52 5.54 7.94 0.07
C ARG A 52 5.37 7.19 -1.24
N PHE A 53 5.98 6.02 -1.33
CA PHE A 53 5.89 5.14 -2.49
C PHE A 53 5.52 3.74 -2.05
N CYS A 54 4.71 3.07 -2.86
CA CYS A 54 4.56 1.63 -2.81
C CYS A 54 5.24 1.05 -4.05
N SER A 55 5.77 -0.16 -3.91
CA SER A 55 6.24 -0.98 -5.02
C SER A 55 5.54 -2.32 -5.00
N TYR A 56 5.48 -2.96 -6.16
CA TYR A 56 5.10 -4.36 -6.28
C TYR A 56 5.93 -4.98 -7.40
N GLY A 57 6.45 -6.18 -7.14
CA GLY A 57 7.26 -6.89 -8.10
C GLY A 57 7.02 -8.39 -8.06
N ILE A 58 7.32 -9.02 -9.19
CA ILE A 58 7.31 -10.46 -9.39
C ILE A 58 8.74 -10.87 -9.72
N TYR A 59 9.26 -11.86 -9.00
CA TYR A 59 10.66 -12.25 -9.05
C TYR A 59 10.80 -13.76 -9.27
N VAL A 60 11.89 -14.16 -9.93
CA VAL A 60 12.30 -15.57 -10.10
C VAL A 60 13.80 -15.67 -9.86
N ASP A 61 14.21 -16.46 -8.87
CA ASP A 61 15.60 -16.60 -8.40
C ASP A 61 16.27 -15.24 -8.16
N GLY A 62 15.53 -14.33 -7.51
CA GLY A 62 15.98 -12.98 -7.19
C GLY A 62 15.98 -11.99 -8.36
N GLN A 63 15.65 -12.43 -9.58
CA GLN A 63 15.59 -11.57 -10.76
C GLN A 63 14.18 -11.03 -10.98
N PRO A 64 14.01 -9.70 -11.20
CA PRO A 64 12.70 -9.12 -11.48
C PRO A 64 12.18 -9.60 -12.85
N ARG A 65 10.88 -9.91 -12.90
CA ARG A 65 10.13 -10.24 -14.12
C ARG A 65 9.09 -9.18 -14.45
N ALA A 66 8.55 -8.53 -13.44
CA ALA A 66 7.76 -7.32 -13.55
C ALA A 66 7.95 -6.50 -12.28
N HIS A 67 7.93 -5.18 -12.39
CA HIS A 67 8.04 -4.29 -11.26
C HIS A 67 7.27 -3.00 -11.55
N THR A 68 6.55 -2.51 -10.54
CA THR A 68 5.87 -1.23 -10.53
C THR A 68 6.27 -0.44 -9.29
N ALA A 69 6.39 0.87 -9.45
CA ALA A 69 6.40 1.81 -8.33
C ALA A 69 5.32 2.87 -8.55
N TYR A 70 4.66 3.29 -7.47
CA TYR A 70 3.66 4.33 -7.53
C TYR A 70 3.61 5.14 -6.23
N PRO A 71 3.36 6.46 -6.31
CA PRO A 71 3.23 7.31 -5.13
C PRO A 71 1.94 7.01 -4.36
N VAL A 72 2.01 7.07 -3.03
CA VAL A 72 0.83 6.99 -2.15
C VAL A 72 0.09 8.33 -2.17
N ASN A 73 -0.81 8.46 -3.14
CA ASN A 73 -1.63 9.66 -3.33
C ASN A 73 -2.98 9.53 -2.60
N TYR A 74 -4.09 9.49 -3.34
CA TYR A 74 -5.44 9.46 -2.77
C TYR A 74 -5.61 8.27 -1.81
N THR A 75 -5.94 8.55 -0.54
CA THR A 75 -6.03 7.54 0.53
C THR A 75 -7.38 7.56 1.27
N LEU A 76 -7.81 6.42 1.81
CA LEU A 76 -9.04 6.29 2.63
C LEU A 76 -8.91 6.90 4.04
N ASP A 77 -7.76 6.70 4.67
CA ASP A 77 -7.49 6.92 6.10
C ASP A 77 -6.18 7.69 6.33
N GLY A 78 -5.60 8.24 5.27
CA GLY A 78 -4.27 8.85 5.28
C GLY A 78 -3.15 7.87 4.89
N HIS A 79 -3.41 6.57 4.86
CA HIS A 79 -2.40 5.52 4.63
C HIS A 79 -2.75 4.62 3.43
N SER A 80 -3.97 4.08 3.40
CA SER A 80 -4.46 3.11 2.43
C SER A 80 -4.78 3.78 1.09
N CYS A 81 -3.91 3.59 0.10
CA CYS A 81 -4.06 4.15 -1.23
C CYS A 81 -5.25 3.55 -1.98
N VAL A 82 -5.97 4.37 -2.76
CA VAL A 82 -7.12 3.94 -3.60
C VAL A 82 -7.00 4.35 -5.05
N PHE A 83 -5.86 4.93 -5.41
CA PHE A 83 -5.55 5.37 -6.76
C PHE A 83 -4.10 5.00 -7.07
N TYR A 84 -3.91 4.27 -8.15
CA TYR A 84 -2.65 3.66 -8.51
C TYR A 84 -2.26 4.15 -9.90
N ALA A 85 -1.10 4.76 -10.01
CA ALA A 85 -0.55 5.20 -11.27
C ALA A 85 0.95 4.94 -11.27
N GLU A 86 1.42 4.13 -12.22
CA GLU A 86 2.84 3.86 -12.39
C GLU A 86 3.61 5.18 -12.45
N THR A 87 4.67 5.26 -11.65
CA THR A 87 5.63 6.35 -11.68
C THR A 87 7.00 5.71 -11.48
N PRO A 88 7.75 5.47 -12.58
CA PRO A 88 9.07 4.85 -12.49
C PRO A 88 9.96 5.58 -11.51
N HIS A 89 10.54 4.84 -10.57
CA HIS A 89 11.38 5.39 -9.52
C HIS A 89 12.61 4.52 -9.32
N HIS A 90 13.76 5.00 -9.80
CA HIS A 90 15.00 4.21 -9.84
C HIS A 90 15.45 3.76 -8.43
N GLY A 91 15.40 4.63 -7.43
CA GLY A 91 15.81 4.29 -6.05
C GLY A 91 14.94 3.20 -5.41
N VAL A 92 13.61 3.29 -5.55
CA VAL A 92 12.65 2.27 -5.09
C VAL A 92 12.92 0.93 -5.78
N ALA A 93 13.06 0.94 -7.12
CA ALA A 93 13.32 -0.28 -7.88
C ALA A 93 14.66 -0.91 -7.50
N ALA A 94 15.74 -0.12 -7.40
CA ALA A 94 17.06 -0.59 -7.02
C ALA A 94 17.06 -1.24 -5.63
N TRP A 95 16.37 -0.63 -4.65
CA TRP A 95 16.23 -1.18 -3.32
C TRP A 95 15.49 -2.53 -3.34
N ALA A 96 14.32 -2.57 -4.00
CA ALA A 96 13.50 -3.78 -4.07
C ALA A 96 14.23 -4.94 -4.80
N HIS A 97 14.92 -4.64 -5.90
CA HIS A 97 15.71 -5.62 -6.63
C HIS A 97 16.90 -6.14 -5.81
N THR A 98 17.56 -5.27 -5.04
CA THR A 98 18.66 -5.68 -4.15
C THR A 98 18.17 -6.67 -3.08
N LEU A 99 17.03 -6.37 -2.45
CA LEU A 99 16.43 -7.28 -1.48
C LEU A 99 16.05 -8.61 -2.13
N ALA A 100 15.36 -8.59 -3.27
CA ALA A 100 14.96 -9.80 -3.97
C ALA A 100 16.15 -10.68 -4.37
N ALA A 101 17.22 -10.06 -4.89
CA ALA A 101 18.46 -10.76 -5.25
C ALA A 101 19.13 -11.40 -4.03
N SER A 102 19.24 -10.66 -2.91
CA SER A 102 19.86 -11.17 -1.67
C SER A 102 19.12 -12.37 -1.09
N LEU A 103 17.80 -12.43 -1.27
CA LEU A 103 16.95 -13.52 -0.80
C LEU A 103 16.76 -14.63 -1.83
N ARG A 104 17.30 -14.48 -3.06
CA ARG A 104 16.99 -15.35 -4.21
C ARG A 104 15.48 -15.55 -4.39
N LEU A 105 14.73 -14.46 -4.21
CA LEU A 105 13.27 -14.50 -4.11
C LEU A 105 12.65 -15.07 -5.39
N THR A 106 11.78 -16.06 -5.23
CA THR A 106 10.84 -16.50 -6.26
C THR A 106 9.42 -16.29 -5.75
N GLY A 107 8.63 -15.48 -6.42
CA GLY A 107 7.28 -15.13 -6.01
C GLY A 107 6.98 -13.64 -6.16
N GLN A 108 6.19 -13.11 -5.24
CA GLN A 108 5.71 -11.73 -5.26
C GLN A 108 6.19 -10.99 -4.02
N MET A 109 6.52 -9.71 -4.19
CA MET A 109 6.91 -8.84 -3.09
C MET A 109 6.44 -7.43 -3.36
N ALA A 110 5.84 -6.83 -2.34
CA ALA A 110 5.54 -5.41 -2.29
C ALA A 110 6.29 -4.76 -1.14
N CYS A 111 6.80 -3.56 -1.36
CA CYS A 111 7.48 -2.79 -0.32
C CYS A 111 6.94 -1.37 -0.28
N ASP A 112 6.79 -0.84 0.93
CA ASP A 112 6.40 0.54 1.17
C ASP A 112 7.63 1.36 1.56
N PHE A 113 7.70 2.57 1.04
CA PHE A 113 8.86 3.44 1.13
C PHE A 113 8.49 4.86 1.55
N ILE A 114 9.46 5.51 2.18
CA ILE A 114 9.52 6.95 2.34
C ILE A 114 10.79 7.45 1.66
N GLU A 115 10.60 8.37 0.72
CA GLU A 115 11.66 9.19 0.15
C GLU A 115 11.76 10.49 0.96
N ALA A 116 12.84 10.62 1.72
CA ALA A 116 13.11 11.78 2.55
C ALA A 116 13.42 13.04 1.71
N PRO A 117 13.38 14.25 2.30
CA PRO A 117 13.65 15.50 1.59
C PRO A 117 15.04 15.57 0.93
N ASP A 118 16.02 14.81 1.43
CA ASP A 118 17.36 14.69 0.85
C ASP A 118 17.46 13.64 -0.26
N GLY A 119 16.34 13.04 -0.67
CA GLY A 119 16.27 12.03 -1.73
C GLY A 119 16.58 10.60 -1.28
N ARG A 120 16.92 10.37 -0.01
CA ARG A 120 17.17 9.01 0.48
C ARG A 120 15.89 8.19 0.58
N ILE A 121 15.97 6.94 0.14
CA ILE A 121 14.87 5.98 0.14
C ILE A 121 14.99 5.06 1.36
N TYR A 122 13.92 5.00 2.15
CA TYR A 122 13.80 4.13 3.31
C TYR A 122 12.64 3.17 3.10
N ALA A 123 12.89 1.86 3.09
CA ALA A 123 11.82 0.88 3.18
C ALA A 123 11.30 0.80 4.62
N ILE A 124 9.98 0.80 4.78
CA ILE A 124 9.32 0.80 6.09
C ILE A 124 8.46 -0.44 6.33
N GLU A 125 8.09 -1.15 5.26
CA GLU A 125 7.30 -2.39 5.29
C GLU A 125 7.57 -3.24 4.04
N CYS A 126 7.49 -4.56 4.19
CA CYS A 126 7.55 -5.52 3.10
C CYS A 126 6.42 -6.54 3.25
N ASN A 127 5.69 -6.79 2.17
CA ASN A 127 4.56 -7.70 2.06
C ASN A 127 4.90 -8.77 1.01
N PRO A 128 5.21 -10.03 1.39
CA PRO A 128 5.59 -11.10 0.46
C PRO A 128 4.36 -11.73 -0.21
N ARG A 129 3.49 -10.89 -0.79
CA ARG A 129 2.21 -11.28 -1.40
C ARG A 129 1.73 -10.24 -2.41
N ALA A 130 0.65 -10.56 -3.12
CA ALA A 130 -0.09 -9.59 -3.92
C ALA A 130 -0.57 -8.40 -3.08
N THR A 131 -0.34 -7.21 -3.59
CA THR A 131 -0.93 -5.95 -3.12
C THR A 131 -1.53 -5.19 -4.30
N ALA A 132 -2.05 -3.99 -4.08
CA ALA A 132 -2.70 -3.21 -5.12
C ALA A 132 -1.80 -2.86 -6.33
N GLY A 133 -0.47 -2.91 -6.18
CA GLY A 133 0.43 -2.78 -7.33
C GLY A 133 0.24 -3.87 -8.40
N ALA A 134 -0.35 -5.03 -8.03
CA ALA A 134 -0.73 -6.05 -8.98
C ALA A 134 -1.69 -5.55 -10.06
N TYR A 135 -2.56 -4.56 -9.77
CA TYR A 135 -3.45 -3.97 -10.77
C TYR A 135 -2.71 -3.25 -11.90
N LEU A 136 -1.48 -2.77 -11.64
CA LEU A 136 -0.65 -2.11 -12.64
C LEU A 136 0.10 -3.13 -13.50
N VAL A 137 0.58 -4.22 -12.90
CA VAL A 137 1.28 -5.30 -13.60
C VAL A 137 0.33 -6.20 -14.40
N ALA A 138 -0.88 -6.46 -13.88
CA ALA A 138 -1.90 -7.33 -14.50
C ALA A 138 -2.47 -6.79 -15.82
N GLN A 139 -2.07 -5.57 -16.23
CA GLN A 139 -2.35 -5.03 -17.55
C GLN A 139 -1.50 -5.69 -18.65
N THR A 140 -0.65 -6.62 -18.27
CA THR A 140 0.22 -7.42 -19.12
C THR A 140 0.02 -8.90 -18.78
N ASP A 141 0.49 -9.79 -19.65
CA ASP A 141 0.52 -11.23 -19.36
C ASP A 141 1.73 -11.64 -18.51
N ALA A 142 2.51 -10.69 -17.98
CA ALA A 142 3.73 -10.96 -17.23
C ALA A 142 3.48 -11.83 -16.00
N LEU A 143 2.44 -11.48 -15.20
CA LEU A 143 2.07 -12.25 -14.03
C LEU A 143 1.66 -13.68 -14.42
N ALA A 144 0.82 -13.83 -15.45
CA ALA A 144 0.39 -15.13 -15.94
C ALA A 144 1.56 -15.97 -16.46
N LYS A 145 2.48 -15.38 -17.23
CA LYS A 145 3.69 -16.03 -17.75
C LYS A 145 4.61 -16.52 -16.65
N VAL A 146 4.82 -15.71 -15.61
CA VAL A 146 5.65 -16.11 -14.47
C VAL A 146 4.98 -17.24 -13.68
N ILE A 147 3.68 -17.12 -13.38
CA ILE A 147 2.92 -18.20 -12.71
C ILE A 147 2.97 -19.49 -13.52
N ALA A 148 2.85 -19.41 -14.85
CA ALA A 148 2.91 -20.56 -15.75
C ALA A 148 4.32 -21.15 -15.96
N GLY A 149 5.34 -20.68 -15.21
CA GLY A 149 6.71 -21.18 -15.34
C GLY A 149 7.37 -20.85 -16.68
N LYS A 150 6.91 -19.80 -17.37
CA LYS A 150 7.49 -19.29 -18.62
C LYS A 150 8.15 -17.92 -18.38
N PRO A 151 9.15 -17.81 -17.49
CA PRO A 151 9.80 -16.53 -17.22
C PRO A 151 10.58 -16.08 -18.46
N GLY A 152 10.13 -15.00 -19.10
CA GLY A 152 10.94 -14.27 -20.08
C GLY A 152 12.11 -13.56 -19.40
N THR A 153 13.17 -13.23 -20.16
CA THR A 153 14.38 -12.59 -19.63
C THR A 153 14.21 -11.10 -19.31
N ALA A 154 13.23 -10.42 -19.91
CA ALA A 154 13.01 -9.00 -19.74
C ALA A 154 12.04 -8.68 -18.60
N VAL A 155 12.31 -7.58 -17.88
CA VAL A 155 11.35 -6.98 -16.96
C VAL A 155 10.22 -6.36 -17.77
N VAL A 156 8.99 -6.81 -17.52
CA VAL A 156 7.83 -6.20 -18.14
C VAL A 156 7.52 -4.89 -17.42
N ALA A 157 7.64 -3.78 -18.15
CA ALA A 157 7.22 -2.47 -17.67
C ALA A 157 5.69 -2.42 -17.61
N SER A 158 5.16 -2.01 -16.47
CA SER A 158 3.73 -1.74 -16.35
C SER A 158 3.35 -0.55 -17.25
N PRO A 159 2.28 -0.65 -18.05
CA PRO A 159 1.76 0.50 -18.78
C PRO A 159 1.41 1.64 -17.81
N PRO A 160 1.59 2.91 -18.19
CA PRO A 160 1.26 4.07 -17.34
C PRO A 160 -0.26 4.33 -17.30
N VAL A 161 -1.08 3.27 -17.28
CA VAL A 161 -2.53 3.42 -17.25
C VAL A 161 -3.00 3.32 -15.80
N PRO A 162 -3.55 4.40 -15.24
CA PRO A 162 -3.95 4.42 -13.84
C PRO A 162 -5.13 3.48 -13.58
N ARG A 163 -5.28 3.09 -12.31
CA ARG A 163 -6.37 2.28 -11.77
C ARG A 163 -6.87 2.89 -10.46
N GLN A 164 -8.14 2.69 -10.15
CA GLN A 164 -8.71 3.18 -8.89
C GLN A 164 -9.68 2.18 -8.26
N ILE A 165 -9.89 2.34 -6.95
CA ILE A 165 -11.07 1.83 -6.26
C ILE A 165 -12.05 3.00 -6.22
N GLY A 166 -12.95 3.07 -7.19
CA GLY A 166 -13.83 4.22 -7.46
C GLY A 166 -14.74 4.55 -6.29
N ALA A 167 -15.31 3.53 -5.63
CA ALA A 167 -16.09 3.72 -4.40
C ALA A 167 -15.26 4.37 -3.28
N GLY A 168 -14.00 3.93 -3.12
CA GLY A 168 -13.07 4.51 -2.14
C GLY A 168 -12.68 5.96 -2.47
N MET A 169 -12.45 6.24 -3.76
CA MET A 169 -12.19 7.58 -4.26
C MET A 169 -13.38 8.53 -3.99
N ALA A 170 -14.60 8.13 -4.36
CA ALA A 170 -15.79 8.95 -4.21
C ALA A 170 -16.14 9.25 -2.74
N LEU A 171 -16.04 8.24 -1.86
CA LEU A 171 -16.50 8.36 -0.48
C LEU A 171 -15.47 9.02 0.46
N TYR A 172 -14.18 8.74 0.28
CA TYR A 172 -13.17 9.04 1.30
C TYR A 172 -12.03 9.93 0.81
N ALA A 173 -11.55 9.75 -0.43
CA ALA A 173 -10.37 10.46 -0.91
C ALA A 173 -10.59 11.98 -0.97
N TRP A 174 -11.78 12.45 -1.33
CA TRP A 174 -12.08 13.88 -1.41
C TRP A 174 -12.04 14.59 -0.04
N ARG A 175 -12.38 13.87 1.04
CA ARG A 175 -12.45 14.42 2.40
C ARG A 175 -11.12 14.35 3.13
N ARG A 176 -10.22 13.43 2.82
CA ARG A 176 -9.02 13.19 3.65
C ARG A 176 -7.71 13.38 2.92
N CYS A 177 -7.70 13.44 1.60
CA CYS A 177 -6.49 13.72 0.85
C CYS A 177 -6.27 15.24 0.71
N GLN A 178 -5.15 15.76 1.21
CA GLN A 178 -4.77 17.18 1.03
C GLN A 178 -4.71 17.56 -0.45
N ARG A 179 -4.23 16.65 -1.32
CA ARG A 179 -4.16 16.87 -2.77
C ARG A 179 -5.54 17.03 -3.41
N ALA A 180 -6.54 16.27 -2.96
CA ALA A 180 -7.92 16.41 -3.45
C ALA A 180 -8.55 17.75 -3.02
N ARG A 181 -8.24 18.23 -1.81
CA ARG A 181 -8.72 19.53 -1.32
C ARG A 181 -8.09 20.70 -2.07
N HIS A 182 -6.80 20.59 -2.39
CA HIS A 182 -6.06 21.65 -3.08
C HIS A 182 -6.46 21.76 -4.57
N ASN A 183 -6.81 20.64 -5.23
CA ASN A 183 -7.22 20.66 -6.63
C ASN A 183 -8.43 19.74 -6.89
N ARG A 184 -9.63 20.29 -6.65
CA ARG A 184 -10.92 19.56 -6.82
C ARG A 184 -11.19 19.16 -8.27
N LEU A 185 -10.79 19.98 -9.24
CA LEU A 185 -10.97 19.68 -10.66
C LEU A 185 -10.12 18.48 -11.09
N ALA A 186 -8.84 18.46 -10.69
CA ALA A 186 -7.96 17.32 -10.96
C ALA A 186 -8.47 16.04 -10.28
N PHE A 187 -8.99 16.15 -9.04
CA PHE A 187 -9.63 15.01 -8.37
C PHE A 187 -10.86 14.50 -9.11
N LEU A 188 -11.79 15.38 -9.51
CA LEU A 188 -12.99 14.99 -10.23
C LEU A 188 -12.63 14.35 -11.59
N ARG A 189 -11.67 14.93 -12.30
CA ARG A 189 -11.14 14.34 -13.54
C ARG A 189 -10.58 12.95 -13.28
N ALA A 190 -9.72 12.77 -12.29
CA ALA A 190 -9.16 11.47 -11.94
C ALA A 190 -10.25 10.45 -11.58
N LEU A 191 -11.26 10.85 -10.80
CA LEU A 191 -12.40 10.00 -10.42
C LEU A 191 -13.21 9.55 -11.64
N LEU A 192 -13.45 10.43 -12.61
CA LEU A 192 -14.31 10.12 -13.77
C LEU A 192 -13.57 9.41 -14.91
N THR A 193 -12.27 9.66 -15.08
CA THR A 193 -11.51 9.14 -16.24
C THR A 193 -10.70 7.88 -15.95
N THR A 194 -10.51 7.53 -14.67
CA THR A 194 -9.69 6.37 -14.29
C THR A 194 -10.53 5.11 -14.24
N ARG A 195 -10.02 4.02 -14.83
CA ARG A 195 -10.74 2.74 -14.80
C ARG A 195 -10.76 2.16 -13.39
N ASP A 196 -11.94 1.73 -12.96
CA ASP A 196 -12.15 1.03 -11.69
C ASP A 196 -11.58 -0.40 -11.78
N VAL A 197 -11.03 -0.91 -10.67
CA VAL A 197 -10.42 -2.25 -10.62
C VAL A 197 -11.44 -3.39 -10.51
N VAL A 198 -12.67 -3.10 -10.10
CA VAL A 198 -13.76 -4.07 -9.93
C VAL A 198 -14.69 -4.06 -11.14
N PHE A 199 -14.87 -2.91 -11.80
CA PHE A 199 -15.78 -2.80 -12.95
C PHE A 199 -15.20 -3.43 -14.22
N ASP A 200 -15.93 -4.42 -14.75
CA ASP A 200 -15.75 -4.96 -16.09
C ASP A 200 -17.09 -4.99 -16.84
N TRP A 201 -17.07 -4.65 -18.13
CA TRP A 201 -18.27 -4.71 -18.97
C TRP A 201 -18.71 -6.15 -19.27
N ALA A 202 -17.76 -7.09 -19.30
CA ALA A 202 -18.06 -8.51 -19.49
C ALA A 202 -18.56 -9.18 -18.20
N ASP A 203 -18.27 -8.59 -17.03
CA ASP A 203 -18.71 -9.09 -15.73
C ASP A 203 -19.02 -7.92 -14.76
N PRO A 204 -20.20 -7.29 -14.88
CA PRO A 204 -20.55 -6.14 -14.06
C PRO A 204 -21.04 -6.52 -12.66
N VAL A 205 -21.36 -7.79 -12.42
CA VAL A 205 -22.00 -8.25 -11.17
C VAL A 205 -21.13 -7.96 -9.94
N PRO A 206 -19.80 -8.27 -9.93
CA PRO A 206 -18.93 -7.91 -8.81
C PRO A 206 -19.01 -6.43 -8.44
N PHE A 207 -19.02 -5.53 -9.43
CA PHE A 207 -19.11 -4.10 -9.19
C PHE A 207 -20.45 -3.71 -8.54
N LEU A 208 -21.56 -4.27 -9.00
CA LEU A 208 -22.90 -4.00 -8.48
C LEU A 208 -23.13 -4.56 -7.07
N THR A 209 -22.39 -5.59 -6.67
CA THR A 209 -22.50 -6.19 -5.32
C THR A 209 -21.72 -5.45 -4.24
N GLN A 210 -20.86 -4.47 -4.59
CA GLN A 210 -20.07 -3.71 -3.62
C GLN A 210 -20.89 -3.08 -2.47
N PRO A 211 -22.08 -2.48 -2.69
CA PRO A 211 -22.90 -1.96 -1.59
C PRO A 211 -23.35 -3.05 -0.61
N LEU A 212 -23.63 -4.26 -1.10
CA LEU A 212 -24.01 -5.41 -0.26
C LEU A 212 -22.81 -5.91 0.55
N ALA A 213 -21.62 -5.98 -0.06
CA ALA A 213 -20.38 -6.32 0.63
C ALA A 213 -20.07 -5.31 1.75
N LEU A 214 -20.19 -4.00 1.46
CA LEU A 214 -20.01 -2.93 2.44
C LEU A 214 -21.04 -2.99 3.56
N LEU A 215 -22.31 -3.28 3.24
CA LEU A 215 -23.36 -3.46 4.24
C LEU A 215 -23.07 -4.66 5.15
N SER A 216 -22.57 -5.76 4.58
CA SER A 216 -22.15 -6.94 5.35
C SER A 216 -21.02 -6.58 6.33
N LEU A 217 -19.96 -5.93 5.84
CA LEU A 217 -18.85 -5.46 6.67
C LEU A 217 -19.28 -4.48 7.75
N TRP A 218 -20.19 -3.56 7.43
CA TRP A 218 -20.77 -2.64 8.41
C TRP A 218 -21.54 -3.37 9.50
N ARG A 219 -22.31 -4.42 9.17
CA ARG A 219 -23.01 -5.25 10.16
C ARG A 219 -22.01 -5.96 11.07
N VAL A 220 -20.92 -6.51 10.54
CA VAL A 220 -19.84 -7.12 11.34
C VAL A 220 -19.22 -6.09 12.27
N ALA A 221 -18.83 -4.93 11.74
CA ALA A 221 -18.26 -3.82 12.52
C ALA A 221 -19.18 -3.43 13.69
N ARG A 222 -20.49 -3.26 13.42
CA ARG A 222 -21.47 -2.89 14.45
C ARG A 222 -21.68 -3.98 15.50
N ARG A 223 -21.80 -5.25 15.10
CA ARG A 223 -21.97 -6.38 16.05
C ARG A 223 -20.76 -6.54 16.96
N ARG A 224 -19.55 -6.33 16.42
CA ARG A 224 -18.28 -6.50 17.12
C ARG A 224 -17.78 -5.23 17.80
N ARG A 225 -18.49 -4.10 17.65
CA ARG A 225 -18.07 -2.77 18.14
C ARG A 225 -16.68 -2.35 17.64
N LEU A 226 -16.38 -2.69 16.38
CA LEU A 226 -15.13 -2.34 15.70
C LEU A 226 -15.37 -1.17 14.73
N GLY A 227 -14.30 -0.43 14.41
CA GLY A 227 -14.30 0.43 13.22
C GLY A 227 -14.30 -0.40 11.93
N LEU A 228 -14.72 0.19 10.81
CA LEU A 228 -14.73 -0.50 9.51
C LEU A 228 -13.38 -1.15 9.15
N PRO A 229 -12.21 -0.50 9.32
CA PRO A 229 -10.91 -1.15 9.06
C PRO A 229 -10.68 -2.42 9.89
N GLY A 230 -11.12 -2.42 11.15
CA GLY A 230 -11.00 -3.60 12.03
C GLY A 230 -11.91 -4.75 11.60
N ALA A 231 -13.02 -4.47 10.91
CA ALA A 231 -13.90 -5.50 10.38
C ALA A 231 -13.33 -6.21 9.14
N PHE A 232 -12.43 -5.56 8.39
CA PHE A 232 -11.74 -6.19 7.25
C PHE A 232 -10.69 -7.23 7.66
N LEU A 233 -10.26 -7.21 8.92
CA LEU A 233 -9.23 -8.12 9.46
C LEU A 233 -9.83 -9.23 10.31
N TYR A 234 -11.16 -9.31 10.37
CA TYR A 234 -11.88 -10.32 11.12
C TYR A 234 -12.45 -11.31 10.11
N ASP A 235 -11.84 -12.50 10.07
CA ASP A 235 -12.38 -13.67 9.38
C ASP A 235 -13.53 -14.29 10.19
#